data_AF-H2CHV3-F1
#
_entry.id   AF-H2CHV3-F1
#
_cell.length_a   1.000
_cell.length_b   1.000
_cell.length_c   1.000
_cell.angle_alpha   90.00
_cell.angle_beta   90.00
_cell.angle_gamma   90.00
#
_symmetry.space_group_name_H-M   'P 1'
#
loop_
_entity.id
_entity.type
_entity.pdbx_description
1 polymer ?
#
loop_
_entity_poly.entity_id
_entity_poly.type
_entity_poly.pdbx_seq_one_letter_code
_entity_poly.pdbx_strand_id
1 'polypeptide(L)'
;MQTDAHRIAALRQKCTVDYLHAMTTALIEAHRSGRRAFLNDVGRKNGLEIEGPLLFSKLILLYHPDRLQSYLKAIADIEGGQRASLEDMERVFSVDPSMERSIRITPDRDDYEGADEEWEYGEEDFDSVRSAWFDNEVDPYGSDGGPDLDDIDDLDYGETADEGRTLFEAVQAREYGAHNVGLEPHHLDYFQGTMDLSDYEIDDLAGAEYLIHVRVLNLSANHIRSLRRLRGLVELEELYLAGNDIDDLSGIESLHRLRLLDLENNRLEDIEPLLDLPALEFVNLLGNRIAPSLIGRLRERGVIVLTDALLLG
;
A
#
# COMPACT_ATOMS: atom_id res chain seq x y z
N MET A 1 25.62 -0.55 -34.39
CA MET A 1 24.25 -0.71 -33.85
C MET A 1 24.01 -2.19 -33.67
N GLN A 2 23.86 -2.67 -32.43
CA GLN A 2 23.37 -4.04 -32.20
C GLN A 2 21.92 -4.11 -32.70
N THR A 3 21.55 -5.22 -33.33
CA THR A 3 20.16 -5.48 -33.72
C THR A 3 19.30 -5.71 -32.47
N ASP A 4 18.02 -5.36 -32.50
CA ASP A 4 17.13 -5.56 -31.34
C ASP A 4 17.07 -7.02 -30.91
N ALA A 5 17.15 -7.97 -31.86
CA ALA A 5 17.29 -9.39 -31.57
C ALA A 5 18.51 -9.73 -30.67
N HIS A 6 19.62 -9.01 -30.82
CA HIS A 6 20.82 -9.21 -30.00
C HIS A 6 20.68 -8.57 -28.61
N ARG A 7 19.99 -7.43 -28.51
CA ARG A 7 19.69 -6.74 -27.25
C ARG A 7 18.75 -7.56 -26.37
N ILE A 8 17.68 -8.09 -26.97
CA ILE A 8 16.72 -8.99 -26.31
C ILE A 8 17.41 -10.27 -25.84
N ALA A 9 18.26 -10.90 -26.66
CA ALA A 9 19.01 -12.09 -26.25
C ALA A 9 19.91 -11.82 -25.02
N ALA A 10 20.53 -10.63 -24.95
CA ALA A 10 21.33 -10.22 -23.82
C ALA A 10 20.48 -9.97 -22.55
N LEU A 11 19.29 -9.38 -22.68
CA LEU A 11 18.34 -9.22 -21.58
C LEU A 11 17.90 -10.57 -21.01
N ARG A 12 17.56 -11.52 -21.88
CA ARG A 12 17.13 -12.87 -21.47
C ARG A 12 18.22 -13.62 -20.71
N GLN A 13 19.48 -13.41 -21.07
CA GLN A 13 20.61 -14.00 -20.35
C GLN A 13 20.80 -13.39 -18.95
N LYS A 14 20.47 -12.11 -18.77
CA LYS A 14 20.58 -11.39 -17.49
C LYS A 14 19.34 -11.55 -16.59
N CYS A 15 18.17 -11.76 -17.19
CA CYS A 15 16.91 -11.93 -16.48
C CYS A 15 16.86 -13.30 -15.78
N THR A 16 17.49 -13.38 -14.61
CA THR A 16 17.60 -14.60 -13.80
C THR A 16 17.20 -14.34 -12.35
N VAL A 17 16.73 -15.38 -11.65
CA VAL A 17 16.49 -15.34 -10.21
C VAL A 17 17.75 -14.88 -9.45
N ASP A 18 18.92 -15.38 -9.87
CA ASP A 18 20.20 -15.02 -9.25
C ASP A 18 20.52 -13.52 -9.36
N TYR A 19 20.22 -12.89 -10.51
CA TYR A 19 20.42 -11.46 -10.69
C TYR A 19 19.51 -10.65 -9.76
N LEU A 20 18.23 -11.01 -9.69
CA LEU A 20 17.24 -10.33 -8.84
C LEU A 20 17.56 -10.50 -7.34
N HIS A 21 17.97 -11.70 -6.92
CA HIS A 21 18.47 -11.91 -5.56
C HIS A 21 19.73 -11.11 -5.26
N ALA A 22 20.70 -11.07 -6.19
CA ALA A 22 21.92 -10.30 -6.01
C ALA A 22 21.61 -8.80 -5.88
N MET A 23 20.71 -8.27 -6.71
CA MET A 23 20.27 -6.87 -6.62
C MET A 23 19.54 -6.58 -5.31
N THR A 24 18.56 -7.40 -4.93
CA THR A 24 17.82 -7.25 -3.67
C THR A 24 18.76 -7.26 -2.46
N THR A 25 19.74 -8.18 -2.46
CA THR A 25 20.75 -8.27 -1.40
C THR A 25 21.62 -7.02 -1.34
N ALA A 26 22.11 -6.54 -2.49
CA ALA A 26 22.91 -5.32 -2.59
C ALA A 26 22.14 -4.08 -2.11
N LEU A 27 20.85 -3.97 -2.45
CA LEU A 27 20.00 -2.88 -1.99
C LEU A 27 19.82 -2.90 -0.46
N ILE A 28 19.54 -4.06 0.13
CA ILE A 28 19.41 -4.23 1.58
C ILE A 28 20.73 -3.88 2.29
N GLU A 29 21.86 -4.38 1.79
CA GLU A 29 23.19 -4.08 2.35
C GLU A 29 23.55 -2.60 2.22
N ALA A 30 23.17 -1.95 1.11
CA ALA A 30 23.36 -0.52 0.92
C ALA A 30 22.50 0.32 1.88
N HIS A 31 21.24 -0.05 2.07
CA HIS A 31 20.33 0.62 3.01
C HIS A 31 20.82 0.49 4.45
N ARG A 32 21.16 -0.72 4.90
CA ARG A 32 21.68 -0.99 6.25
C ARG A 32 23.00 -0.27 6.54
N SER A 33 23.80 -0.03 5.51
CA SER A 33 25.11 0.62 5.63
C SER A 33 25.07 2.12 5.30
N GLY A 34 23.89 2.71 5.13
CA GLY A 34 23.73 4.14 4.84
C GLY A 34 24.30 4.61 3.49
N ARG A 35 24.50 3.70 2.52
CA ARG A 35 25.07 4.01 1.19
C ARG A 35 24.02 4.60 0.24
N ARG A 36 23.56 5.81 0.58
CA ARG A 36 22.53 6.56 -0.18
C ARG A 36 22.94 6.81 -1.63
N ALA A 37 24.24 7.02 -1.91
CA ALA A 37 24.75 7.22 -3.27
C ALA A 37 24.48 6.03 -4.21
N PHE A 38 24.58 4.80 -3.70
CA PHE A 38 24.24 3.60 -4.48
C PHE A 38 22.74 3.56 -4.76
N LEU A 39 21.91 3.71 -3.73
CA LEU A 39 20.45 3.71 -3.88
C LEU A 39 19.98 4.78 -4.86
N ASN A 40 20.49 6.02 -4.74
CA ASN A 40 20.16 7.13 -5.63
C ASN A 40 20.68 6.92 -7.07
N ASP A 41 21.80 6.22 -7.27
CA ASP A 41 22.29 5.85 -8.60
C ASP A 41 21.38 4.79 -9.26
N VAL A 42 20.99 3.76 -8.52
CA VAL A 42 20.04 2.75 -8.98
C VAL A 42 18.68 3.40 -9.28
N GLY A 43 18.20 4.30 -8.40
CA GLY A 43 16.99 5.08 -8.60
C GLY A 43 17.01 5.87 -9.90
N ARG A 44 18.03 6.71 -10.10
CA ARG A 44 18.19 7.53 -11.32
C ARG A 44 18.28 6.69 -12.59
N LYS A 45 18.99 5.56 -12.57
CA LYS A 45 19.06 4.63 -13.72
C LYS A 45 17.70 4.06 -14.10
N ASN A 46 16.79 3.95 -13.13
CA ASN A 46 15.43 3.45 -13.32
C ASN A 46 14.38 4.57 -13.44
N GLY A 47 14.82 5.83 -13.64
CA GLY A 47 13.92 6.96 -13.82
C GLY A 47 13.15 7.37 -12.56
N LEU A 48 13.63 6.97 -11.37
CA LEU A 48 13.03 7.33 -10.09
C LEU A 48 13.64 8.64 -9.58
N GLU A 49 12.87 9.73 -9.62
CA GLU A 49 13.23 11.05 -9.09
C GLU A 49 12.76 11.23 -7.64
N ILE A 50 12.96 10.21 -6.81
CA ILE A 50 12.59 10.21 -5.39
C ILE A 50 13.79 9.83 -4.53
N GLU A 51 13.87 10.34 -3.31
CA GLU A 51 14.96 10.07 -2.38
C GLU A 51 14.45 9.47 -1.04
N GLY A 52 15.39 8.99 -0.22
CA GLY A 52 15.08 8.55 1.14
C GLY A 52 14.45 7.15 1.24
N PRO A 53 13.71 6.85 2.32
CA PRO A 53 13.16 5.51 2.58
C PRO A 53 12.24 4.99 1.47
N LEU A 54 11.46 5.88 0.84
CA LEU A 54 10.54 5.52 -0.25
C LEU A 54 11.29 5.00 -1.49
N LEU A 55 12.46 5.58 -1.80
CA LEU A 55 13.31 5.10 -2.89
C LEU A 55 13.74 3.65 -2.66
N PHE A 56 14.18 3.33 -1.44
CA PHE A 56 14.59 1.97 -1.08
C PHE A 56 13.45 0.97 -1.30
N SER A 57 12.24 1.29 -0.83
CA SER A 57 11.06 0.44 -1.02
C SER A 57 10.75 0.20 -2.50
N LYS A 58 10.77 1.26 -3.33
CA LYS A 58 10.55 1.11 -4.79
C LYS A 58 11.61 0.23 -5.45
N LEU A 59 12.87 0.34 -5.03
CA LEU A 59 13.95 -0.49 -5.55
C LEU A 59 13.80 -1.96 -5.14
N ILE A 60 13.42 -2.25 -3.90
CA ILE A 60 13.17 -3.64 -3.46
C ILE A 60 12.05 -4.29 -4.29
N LEU A 61 10.96 -3.56 -4.53
CA LEU A 61 9.85 -4.05 -5.35
C LEU A 61 10.22 -4.23 -6.83
N LEU A 62 11.13 -3.39 -7.35
CA LEU A 62 11.61 -3.48 -8.73
C LEU A 62 12.53 -4.70 -8.91
N TYR A 63 13.37 -5.00 -7.93
CA TYR A 63 14.36 -6.08 -8.03
C TYR A 63 13.95 -7.37 -7.31
N HIS A 64 12.72 -7.49 -6.80
CA HIS A 64 12.26 -8.66 -6.06
C HIS A 64 12.35 -9.95 -6.93
N PRO A 65 12.84 -11.09 -6.38
CA PRO A 65 12.99 -12.35 -7.12
C PRO A 65 11.73 -12.84 -7.83
N ASP A 66 10.55 -12.62 -7.21
CA ASP A 66 9.27 -13.09 -7.76
C ASP A 66 8.86 -12.37 -9.05
N ARG A 67 9.48 -11.23 -9.36
CA ARG A 67 9.29 -10.50 -10.63
C ARG A 67 9.85 -11.25 -11.84
N LEU A 68 10.61 -12.34 -11.66
CA LEU A 68 11.26 -13.04 -12.76
C LEU A 68 10.27 -13.41 -13.88
N GLN A 69 9.13 -14.00 -13.54
CA GLN A 69 8.17 -14.45 -14.55
C GLN A 69 7.56 -13.26 -15.31
N SER A 70 7.26 -12.16 -14.60
CA SER A 70 6.79 -10.92 -15.23
C SER A 70 7.82 -10.36 -16.22
N TYR A 71 9.11 -10.37 -15.87
CA TYR A 71 10.17 -9.90 -16.76
C TYR A 71 10.40 -10.82 -17.97
N LEU A 72 10.34 -12.14 -17.78
CA LEU A 72 10.45 -13.09 -18.89
C LEU A 72 9.29 -12.95 -19.88
N LYS A 73 8.08 -12.72 -19.38
CA LYS A 73 6.90 -12.41 -20.21
C LYS A 73 7.09 -11.12 -21.00
N ALA A 74 7.49 -10.03 -20.33
CA ALA A 74 7.76 -8.75 -20.97
C ALA A 74 8.84 -8.85 -22.08
N ILE A 75 9.91 -9.63 -21.86
CA ILE A 75 10.94 -9.87 -22.88
C ILE A 75 10.37 -10.63 -24.09
N ALA A 76 9.50 -11.63 -23.87
CA ALA A 76 8.84 -12.36 -24.94
C ALA A 76 7.87 -11.48 -25.75
N ASP A 77 7.18 -10.54 -25.09
CA ASP A 77 6.27 -9.59 -25.75
C ASP A 77 7.05 -8.60 -26.65
N ILE A 78 8.25 -8.18 -26.23
CA ILE A 78 9.17 -7.37 -27.06
C ILE A 78 9.62 -8.17 -28.29
N GLU A 79 9.93 -9.47 -28.14
CA GLU A 79 10.25 -10.37 -29.28
C GLU A 79 9.07 -10.46 -30.27
N GLY A 80 7.83 -10.40 -29.76
CA GLY A 80 6.59 -10.41 -30.53
C GLY A 80 6.21 -9.08 -31.19
N GLY A 81 6.97 -8.01 -30.97
CA GLY A 81 6.72 -6.68 -31.54
C GLY A 81 5.62 -5.89 -30.82
N GLN A 82 5.26 -6.27 -29.60
CA GLN A 82 4.33 -5.52 -28.76
C GLN A 82 5.01 -4.34 -28.05
N ARG A 83 4.21 -3.35 -27.64
CA ARG A 83 4.63 -2.04 -27.11
C ARG A 83 5.16 -2.10 -25.66
N ALA A 84 6.14 -2.94 -25.39
CA ALA A 84 7.02 -2.78 -24.24
C ALA A 84 8.32 -2.10 -24.69
N SER A 85 8.74 -1.04 -23.99
CA SER A 85 9.96 -0.30 -24.32
C SER A 85 11.18 -1.14 -23.92
N LEU A 86 11.90 -1.66 -24.91
CA LEU A 86 13.17 -2.40 -24.73
C LEU A 86 14.17 -1.62 -23.87
N GLU A 87 14.16 -0.29 -23.97
CA GLU A 87 15.05 0.60 -23.21
C GLU A 87 14.79 0.52 -21.71
N ASP A 88 13.55 0.30 -21.31
CA ASP A 88 13.15 0.26 -19.92
C ASP A 88 13.56 -1.05 -19.23
N MET A 89 13.43 -2.17 -19.94
CA MET A 89 14.00 -3.44 -19.49
C MET A 89 15.53 -3.37 -19.43
N GLU A 90 16.16 -2.71 -20.41
CA GLU A 90 17.61 -2.47 -20.37
C GLU A 90 18.04 -1.64 -19.18
N ARG A 91 17.25 -0.65 -18.74
CA ARG A 91 17.55 0.13 -17.52
C ARG A 91 17.55 -0.75 -16.27
N VAL A 92 16.55 -1.60 -16.07
CA VAL A 92 16.46 -2.52 -14.92
C VAL A 92 17.65 -3.50 -14.91
N PHE A 93 18.01 -4.07 -16.06
CA PHE A 93 19.10 -5.03 -16.18
C PHE A 93 20.48 -4.39 -16.49
N SER A 94 20.59 -3.06 -16.43
CA SER A 94 21.85 -2.32 -16.62
C SER A 94 22.69 -2.22 -15.35
N VAL A 95 22.07 -2.42 -14.19
CA VAL A 95 22.71 -2.25 -12.89
C VAL A 95 23.56 -3.48 -12.58
N ASP A 96 24.80 -3.27 -12.16
CA ASP A 96 25.64 -4.36 -11.67
C ASP A 96 25.51 -4.44 -10.14
N PRO A 97 24.97 -5.53 -9.58
CA PRO A 97 24.83 -5.69 -8.13
C PRO A 97 26.16 -5.60 -7.38
N SER A 98 27.28 -5.93 -8.04
CA SER A 98 28.62 -5.88 -7.44
C SER A 98 29.17 -4.46 -7.27
N MET A 99 28.59 -3.46 -7.96
CA MET A 99 28.99 -2.05 -7.82
C MET A 99 28.81 -1.54 -6.40
N GLU A 100 27.84 -2.09 -5.67
CA GLU A 100 27.60 -1.82 -4.26
C GLU A 100 28.89 -1.92 -3.42
N ARG A 101 29.74 -2.92 -3.68
CA ARG A 101 30.98 -3.19 -2.95
C ARG A 101 32.16 -2.32 -3.38
N SER A 102 32.03 -1.69 -4.56
CA SER A 102 33.11 -0.93 -5.21
C SER A 102 33.12 0.56 -4.86
N ILE A 103 32.03 1.07 -4.29
CA ILE A 103 31.91 2.46 -3.87
C ILE A 103 32.74 2.66 -2.59
N ARG A 104 33.89 3.33 -2.72
CA ARG A 104 34.72 3.72 -1.57
C ARG A 104 33.93 4.72 -0.72
N ILE A 105 33.82 4.41 0.56
CA ILE A 105 33.34 5.33 1.59
C ILE A 105 34.30 6.53 1.60
N THR A 106 33.88 7.67 1.05
CA THR A 106 34.32 8.95 1.60
C THR A 106 33.50 9.15 2.86
N PRO A 107 34.12 9.20 4.05
CA PRO A 107 33.40 9.61 5.23
C PRO A 107 33.08 11.09 5.01
N ASP A 108 31.84 11.40 4.62
CA ASP A 108 31.32 12.72 4.94
C ASP A 108 31.28 12.78 6.46
N ARG A 109 32.27 13.49 6.98
CA ARG A 109 32.30 14.00 8.34
C ARG A 109 31.25 15.10 8.42
N ASP A 110 30.53 15.07 9.53
CA ASP A 110 29.60 16.09 10.02
C ASP A 110 28.29 16.06 9.18
N ASP A 111 27.25 15.32 9.59
CA ASP A 111 26.19 15.87 10.45
C ASP A 111 25.42 14.77 11.21
N TYR A 112 25.95 14.33 12.35
CA TYR A 112 25.17 13.66 13.39
C TYR A 112 25.32 14.46 14.68
N GLU A 113 24.78 15.69 14.68
CA GLU A 113 24.45 16.44 15.88
C GLU A 113 23.10 17.16 15.68
N GLY A 114 22.02 16.55 16.16
CA GLY A 114 20.83 17.28 16.65
C GLY A 114 19.59 17.35 15.75
N ALA A 115 18.44 17.50 16.44
CA ALA A 115 17.06 17.72 15.98
C ALA A 115 16.34 16.49 15.41
N ASP A 116 15.24 15.96 15.98
CA ASP A 116 13.97 16.63 16.34
C ASP A 116 13.51 17.60 15.25
N GLU A 117 13.26 17.10 14.04
CA GLU A 117 12.56 17.86 13.00
C GLU A 117 11.30 17.10 12.54
N GLU A 118 10.15 17.68 12.89
CA GLU A 118 8.85 17.48 12.26
C GLU A 118 8.99 17.69 10.75
N TRP A 119 8.62 16.68 9.96
CA TRP A 119 8.60 16.80 8.50
C TRP A 119 7.31 17.49 8.07
N GLU A 120 7.41 18.75 7.67
CA GLU A 120 6.33 19.48 6.98
C GLU A 120 6.39 19.13 5.48
N TYR A 121 5.50 18.26 5.02
CA TYR A 121 5.42 17.86 3.62
C TYR A 121 4.72 18.95 2.80
N GLY A 122 5.47 19.59 1.89
CA GLY A 122 4.91 20.45 0.86
C GLY A 122 4.25 19.60 -0.24
N GLU A 123 2.98 19.90 -0.52
CA GLU A 123 2.24 19.41 -1.68
C GLU A 123 2.82 20.05 -2.96
N GLU A 124 3.52 19.30 -3.82
CA GLU A 124 3.72 19.72 -5.21
C GLU A 124 3.62 18.54 -6.21
N ASP A 125 2.63 18.68 -7.10
CA ASP A 125 2.42 18.13 -8.45
C ASP A 125 2.85 16.69 -8.77
N PHE A 126 1.92 15.75 -8.51
CA PHE A 126 2.01 14.31 -8.79
C PHE A 126 1.66 13.88 -10.23
N ASP A 127 1.31 14.79 -11.14
CA ASP A 127 0.75 14.42 -12.45
C ASP A 127 1.78 14.14 -13.57
N SER A 128 3.05 14.54 -13.41
CA SER A 128 4.02 14.55 -14.53
C SER A 128 4.65 13.18 -14.84
N VAL A 129 4.73 12.27 -13.87
CA VAL A 129 5.45 10.98 -14.02
C VAL A 129 4.56 9.89 -14.65
N ARG A 130 3.24 10.12 -14.70
CA ARG A 130 2.19 9.17 -15.12
C ARG A 130 2.22 8.80 -16.61
N SER A 131 2.81 9.65 -17.46
CA SER A 131 2.56 9.60 -18.92
C SER A 131 3.51 8.72 -19.73
N ALA A 132 4.61 8.21 -19.18
CA ALA A 132 5.70 7.68 -20.01
C ALA A 132 5.67 6.16 -20.28
N TRP A 133 4.81 5.38 -19.64
CA TRP A 133 5.07 3.94 -19.60
C TRP A 133 4.02 2.97 -20.12
N PHE A 134 2.70 3.20 -20.07
CA PHE A 134 1.78 2.07 -20.25
C PHE A 134 0.46 2.42 -20.96
N ASP A 135 0.43 2.17 -22.27
CA ASP A 135 -0.76 2.15 -23.11
C ASP A 135 -1.09 0.69 -23.48
N ASN A 136 -2.35 0.31 -23.26
CA ASN A 136 -3.11 -0.85 -23.75
C ASN A 136 -3.15 -2.19 -22.97
N GLU A 137 -4.38 -2.45 -22.54
CA GLU A 137 -5.07 -3.72 -22.22
C GLU A 137 -4.72 -4.89 -23.14
N VAL A 138 -4.45 -6.06 -22.53
CA VAL A 138 -5.09 -7.37 -22.82
C VAL A 138 -4.80 -8.26 -21.62
N ASP A 139 -5.84 -8.83 -21.00
CA ASP A 139 -5.80 -9.87 -19.97
C ASP A 139 -5.40 -11.24 -20.57
N PRO A 140 -4.23 -11.82 -20.21
CA PRO A 140 -3.81 -13.11 -20.72
C PRO A 140 -3.57 -14.11 -19.59
N TYR A 141 -4.45 -15.12 -19.52
CA TYR A 141 -4.36 -16.42 -18.81
C TYR A 141 -4.80 -16.36 -17.33
N GLY A 142 -5.87 -17.03 -16.87
CA GLY A 142 -6.36 -18.36 -17.25
C GLY A 142 -5.75 -19.43 -16.33
N SER A 143 -6.53 -19.79 -15.28
CA SER A 143 -6.45 -20.96 -14.37
C SER A 143 -5.15 -21.77 -14.30
N ASP A 144 -4.46 -21.73 -13.15
CA ASP A 144 -4.32 -22.89 -12.24
C ASP A 144 -3.13 -22.75 -11.27
N GLY A 145 -3.42 -22.89 -9.97
CA GLY A 145 -2.58 -23.63 -9.03
C GLY A 145 -1.54 -22.87 -8.20
N GLY A 146 -2.00 -22.06 -7.24
CA GLY A 146 -1.22 -21.65 -6.05
C GLY A 146 -1.45 -22.63 -4.86
N PRO A 147 -0.57 -22.67 -3.85
CA PRO A 147 -0.53 -23.75 -2.86
C PRO A 147 -1.53 -23.59 -1.70
N ASP A 148 -1.87 -24.74 -1.13
CA ASP A 148 -2.95 -25.03 -0.17
C ASP A 148 -3.13 -24.05 1.01
N LEU A 149 -4.31 -23.41 1.03
CA LEU A 149 -4.89 -22.63 2.12
C LEU A 149 -6.09 -23.39 2.70
N ASP A 150 -5.83 -24.48 3.43
CA ASP A 150 -6.86 -25.22 4.16
C ASP A 150 -7.31 -24.39 5.38
N ASP A 151 -8.30 -23.50 5.18
CA ASP A 151 -9.33 -23.05 6.14
C ASP A 151 -10.13 -21.80 5.66
N ILE A 152 -10.08 -21.44 4.37
CA ILE A 152 -10.92 -20.38 3.78
C ILE A 152 -11.84 -21.00 2.71
N ASP A 153 -12.79 -21.83 3.15
CA ASP A 153 -13.82 -22.36 2.27
C ASP A 153 -14.98 -21.37 2.09
N ASP A 154 -15.38 -21.22 0.81
CA ASP A 154 -16.61 -20.61 0.29
C ASP A 154 -16.72 -19.07 0.22
N LEU A 155 -15.87 -18.44 -0.60
CA LEU A 155 -16.24 -17.17 -1.26
C LEU A 155 -16.33 -17.37 -2.78
N ASP A 156 -17.59 -17.50 -3.23
CA ASP A 156 -18.04 -17.53 -4.62
C ASP A 156 -17.74 -16.18 -5.30
N TYR A 157 -16.67 -16.13 -6.10
CA TYR A 157 -16.33 -15.00 -6.97
C TYR A 157 -17.16 -15.06 -8.27
N GLY A 158 -18.48 -15.00 -8.14
CA GLY A 158 -19.42 -14.99 -9.26
C GLY A 158 -19.58 -13.59 -9.87
N GLU A 159 -19.33 -13.48 -11.18
CA GLU A 159 -19.61 -12.30 -12.02
C GLU A 159 -21.07 -11.84 -11.88
N THR A 160 -21.28 -10.51 -11.73
CA THR A 160 -22.12 -9.65 -12.60
C THR A 160 -22.71 -8.45 -11.83
N ALA A 161 -22.22 -7.27 -12.23
CA ALA A 161 -23.01 -6.06 -12.53
C ALA A 161 -23.57 -5.23 -11.35
N ASP A 162 -22.68 -4.67 -10.53
CA ASP A 162 -22.65 -3.25 -10.04
C ASP A 162 -21.40 -3.10 -9.13
N GLU A 163 -20.25 -3.62 -9.60
CA GLU A 163 -19.20 -4.16 -8.71
C GLU A 163 -18.39 -3.04 -8.05
N GLY A 164 -18.65 -2.79 -6.76
CA GLY A 164 -17.84 -1.90 -5.95
C GLY A 164 -16.42 -2.44 -5.74
N ARG A 165 -15.54 -1.57 -5.23
CA ARG A 165 -14.10 -1.82 -5.20
C ARG A 165 -13.67 -2.48 -3.89
N THR A 166 -12.80 -3.49 -3.96
CA THR A 166 -12.15 -4.01 -2.77
C THR A 166 -11.08 -3.05 -2.24
N LEU A 167 -10.79 -3.10 -0.94
CA LEU A 167 -9.68 -2.31 -0.37
C LEU A 167 -8.36 -2.64 -1.04
N PHE A 168 -8.11 -3.91 -1.36
CA PHE A 168 -6.92 -4.33 -2.08
C PHE A 168 -6.79 -3.63 -3.44
N GLU A 169 -7.86 -3.61 -4.24
CA GLU A 169 -7.89 -2.89 -5.52
C GLU A 169 -7.73 -1.39 -5.33
N ALA A 170 -8.24 -0.81 -4.24
CA ALA A 170 -8.03 0.60 -3.93
C ALA A 170 -6.58 0.91 -3.60
N VAL A 171 -5.91 0.05 -2.83
CA VAL A 171 -4.46 0.18 -2.57
C VAL A 171 -3.69 0.03 -3.88
N GLN A 172 -4.06 -0.94 -4.72
CA GLN A 172 -3.46 -1.10 -6.04
C GLN A 172 -3.63 0.17 -6.88
N ALA A 173 -4.85 0.71 -6.94
CA ALA A 173 -5.17 1.92 -7.68
C ALA A 173 -4.40 3.15 -7.15
N ARG A 174 -4.27 3.29 -5.82
CA ARG A 174 -3.56 4.39 -5.18
C ARG A 174 -2.05 4.36 -5.45
N GLU A 175 -1.44 3.21 -5.20
CA GLU A 175 0.02 3.06 -5.20
C GLU A 175 0.58 2.77 -6.60
N TYR A 176 -0.24 2.17 -7.46
CA TYR A 176 0.18 1.63 -8.75
C TYR A 176 -0.73 2.01 -9.92
N GLY A 177 -1.86 2.70 -9.68
CA GLY A 177 -2.80 3.08 -10.73
C GLY A 177 -3.58 1.90 -11.32
N ALA A 178 -4.13 2.07 -12.53
CA ALA A 178 -4.89 1.03 -13.25
C ALA A 178 -4.01 -0.13 -13.78
N HIS A 179 -2.83 -0.33 -13.21
CA HIS A 179 -1.88 -1.34 -13.65
C HIS A 179 -2.03 -2.57 -12.78
N ASN A 180 -2.35 -3.71 -13.41
CA ASN A 180 -2.39 -5.02 -12.74
C ASN A 180 -0.96 -5.47 -12.42
N VAL A 181 -0.35 -4.80 -11.45
CA VAL A 181 0.88 -5.25 -10.81
C VAL A 181 0.47 -6.49 -10.03
N GLY A 182 1.13 -7.63 -10.27
CA GLY A 182 0.96 -8.88 -9.51
C GLY A 182 1.42 -8.73 -8.07
N LEU A 183 0.82 -7.78 -7.36
CA LEU A 183 0.83 -7.69 -5.93
C LEU A 183 -0.10 -8.78 -5.47
N GLU A 184 0.45 -9.68 -4.70
CA GLU A 184 -0.36 -10.54 -3.86
C GLU A 184 -0.80 -9.73 -2.62
N PRO A 185 -2.01 -9.99 -2.09
CA PRO A 185 -2.52 -9.30 -0.90
C PRO A 185 -1.57 -9.27 0.29
N HIS A 186 -0.76 -10.32 0.48
CA HIS A 186 0.20 -10.39 1.58
C HIS A 186 1.33 -9.36 1.51
N HIS A 187 1.61 -8.77 0.35
CA HIS A 187 2.59 -7.68 0.23
C HIS A 187 2.09 -6.36 0.83
N LEU A 188 0.85 -6.29 1.32
CA LEU A 188 0.37 -5.12 2.04
C LEU A 188 0.98 -4.99 3.45
N ASP A 189 1.64 -6.04 3.96
CA ASP A 189 2.31 -6.02 5.27
C ASP A 189 3.47 -5.01 5.34
N TYR A 190 4.01 -4.57 4.20
CA TYR A 190 5.07 -3.57 4.14
C TYR A 190 4.59 -2.15 4.46
N PHE A 191 3.29 -1.86 4.36
CA PHE A 191 2.79 -0.52 4.62
C PHE A 191 2.78 -0.23 6.13
N GLN A 192 3.46 0.86 6.50
CA GLN A 192 3.59 1.32 7.88
C GLN A 192 3.15 2.77 8.01
N GLY A 193 2.68 3.14 9.20
CA GLY A 193 2.29 4.52 9.48
C GLY A 193 0.90 4.83 8.94
N THR A 194 0.81 5.78 8.00
CA THR A 194 -0.45 6.34 7.52
C THR A 194 -0.79 5.85 6.12
N MET A 195 -2.03 5.38 5.93
CA MET A 195 -2.60 5.01 4.65
C MET A 195 -3.92 5.75 4.43
N ASP A 196 -3.99 6.51 3.33
CA ASP A 196 -5.19 7.23 2.93
C ASP A 196 -5.83 6.57 1.71
N LEU A 197 -7.02 6.01 1.90
CA LEU A 197 -7.86 5.38 0.89
C LEU A 197 -9.25 6.01 0.91
N SER A 198 -9.34 7.32 1.18
CA SER A 198 -10.59 8.06 1.10
C SER A 198 -11.04 8.29 -0.35
N ASP A 199 -12.35 8.19 -0.60
CA ASP A 199 -12.97 8.41 -1.91
C ASP A 199 -12.48 7.46 -3.03
N TYR A 200 -12.40 6.15 -2.71
CA TYR A 200 -11.99 5.10 -3.65
C TYR A 200 -13.14 4.19 -4.09
N GLU A 201 -14.39 4.52 -3.76
CA GLU A 201 -15.58 3.70 -4.03
C GLU A 201 -15.49 2.28 -3.41
N ILE A 202 -14.81 2.17 -2.26
CA ILE A 202 -14.60 0.89 -1.58
C ILE A 202 -15.89 0.39 -0.93
N ASP A 203 -16.31 -0.83 -1.18
CA ASP A 203 -17.47 -1.45 -0.51
C ASP A 203 -17.14 -2.78 0.19
N ASP A 204 -16.07 -3.45 -0.22
CA ASP A 204 -15.49 -4.62 0.45
C ASP A 204 -14.09 -4.30 0.99
N LEU A 205 -13.84 -4.61 2.27
CA LEU A 205 -12.53 -4.44 2.90
C LEU A 205 -11.56 -5.61 2.62
N ALA A 206 -11.83 -6.46 1.62
CA ALA A 206 -10.92 -7.53 1.23
C ALA A 206 -9.49 -7.00 1.03
N GLY A 207 -8.52 -7.63 1.71
CA GLY A 207 -7.12 -7.23 1.72
C GLY A 207 -6.69 -6.40 2.93
N ALA A 208 -7.63 -5.81 3.68
CA ALA A 208 -7.27 -5.07 4.91
C ALA A 208 -6.56 -5.96 5.93
N GLU A 209 -6.85 -7.27 5.97
CA GLU A 209 -6.21 -8.21 6.90
C GLU A 209 -4.67 -8.24 6.80
N TYR A 210 -4.10 -7.73 5.70
CA TYR A 210 -2.66 -7.68 5.47
C TYR A 210 -2.02 -6.33 5.84
N LEU A 211 -2.79 -5.28 6.14
CA LEU A 211 -2.28 -3.96 6.57
C LEU A 211 -1.81 -3.95 8.04
N ILE A 212 -1.20 -5.04 8.50
CA ILE A 212 -0.93 -5.34 9.92
C ILE A 212 0.02 -4.36 10.63
N HIS A 213 0.70 -3.48 9.88
CA HIS A 213 1.63 -2.48 10.42
C HIS A 213 1.15 -1.03 10.24
N VAL A 214 -0.05 -0.83 9.69
CA VAL A 214 -0.68 0.50 9.58
C VAL A 214 -1.15 0.98 10.96
N ARG A 215 -0.85 2.24 11.27
CA ARG A 215 -1.25 2.91 12.52
C ARG A 215 -2.38 3.92 12.31
N VAL A 216 -2.43 4.53 11.13
CA VAL A 216 -3.46 5.50 10.75
C VAL A 216 -4.06 5.06 9.42
N LEU A 217 -5.36 4.79 9.39
CA LEU A 217 -6.08 4.36 8.20
C LEU A 217 -7.25 5.28 7.93
N ASN A 218 -7.23 5.98 6.79
CA ASN A 218 -8.35 6.78 6.31
C ASN A 218 -9.10 6.03 5.21
N LEU A 219 -10.37 5.75 5.47
CA LEU A 219 -11.32 5.06 4.59
C LEU A 219 -12.61 5.89 4.43
N SER A 220 -12.52 7.21 4.65
CA SER A 220 -13.66 8.12 4.55
C SER A 220 -14.20 8.22 3.11
N ALA A 221 -15.47 8.61 2.95
CA ALA A 221 -16.14 8.78 1.67
C ALA A 221 -16.09 7.54 0.77
N ASN A 222 -16.38 6.36 1.33
CA ASN A 222 -16.50 5.10 0.60
C ASN A 222 -17.93 4.53 0.77
N HIS A 223 -18.13 3.26 0.42
CA HIS A 223 -19.41 2.54 0.51
C HIS A 223 -19.34 1.36 1.49
N ILE A 224 -18.44 1.46 2.48
CA ILE A 224 -18.17 0.38 3.43
C ILE A 224 -19.38 0.16 4.34
N ARG A 225 -19.77 -1.10 4.52
CA ARG A 225 -20.84 -1.51 5.46
C ARG A 225 -20.34 -2.37 6.61
N SER A 226 -19.30 -3.17 6.39
CA SER A 226 -18.80 -4.17 7.33
C SER A 226 -17.34 -3.93 7.68
N LEU A 227 -17.03 -3.97 8.98
CA LEU A 227 -15.66 -3.76 9.50
C LEU A 227 -14.94 -5.07 9.85
N ARG A 228 -15.54 -6.24 9.58
CA ARG A 228 -15.05 -7.55 10.07
C ARG A 228 -13.60 -7.85 9.68
N ARG A 229 -13.16 -7.38 8.51
CA ARG A 229 -11.80 -7.60 7.99
C ARG A 229 -10.74 -6.73 8.67
N LEU A 230 -11.13 -5.74 9.50
CA LEU A 230 -10.21 -4.93 10.29
C LEU A 230 -9.73 -5.62 11.56
N ARG A 231 -10.33 -6.74 11.97
CA ARG A 231 -10.06 -7.41 13.27
C ARG A 231 -8.58 -7.75 13.52
N GLY A 232 -7.80 -7.96 12.45
CA GLY A 232 -6.36 -8.26 12.54
C GLY A 232 -5.46 -7.04 12.80
N LEU A 233 -5.96 -5.81 12.65
CA LEU A 233 -5.15 -4.58 12.65
C LEU A 233 -4.86 -4.06 14.07
N VAL A 234 -4.29 -4.91 14.92
CA VAL A 234 -4.07 -4.64 16.36
C VAL A 234 -3.13 -3.47 16.66
N GLU A 235 -2.38 -3.00 15.67
CA GLU A 235 -1.47 -1.85 15.76
C GLU A 235 -2.15 -0.52 15.39
N LEU A 236 -3.41 -0.53 14.96
CA LEU A 236 -4.15 0.65 14.52
C LEU A 236 -4.46 1.60 15.70
N GLU A 237 -4.14 2.87 15.51
CA GLU A 237 -4.28 3.95 16.50
C GLU A 237 -5.31 5.00 16.09
N GLU A 238 -5.46 5.24 14.79
CA GLU A 238 -6.44 6.17 14.24
C GLU A 238 -7.15 5.56 13.03
N LEU A 239 -8.49 5.66 13.02
CA LEU A 239 -9.33 5.13 11.96
C LEU A 239 -10.38 6.17 11.56
N TYR A 240 -10.37 6.55 10.29
CA TYR A 240 -11.33 7.51 9.73
C TYR A 240 -12.26 6.78 8.76
N LEU A 241 -13.56 6.80 9.04
CA LEU A 241 -14.61 6.10 8.32
C LEU A 241 -15.80 7.03 8.00
N ALA A 242 -15.58 8.35 8.01
CA ALA A 242 -16.64 9.32 7.80
C ALA A 242 -17.29 9.16 6.41
N GLY A 243 -18.62 9.30 6.30
CA GLY A 243 -19.33 9.24 5.02
C GLY A 243 -19.32 7.85 4.39
N ASN A 244 -19.57 6.81 5.18
CA ASN A 244 -19.76 5.43 4.72
C ASN A 244 -21.20 4.95 5.04
N ASP A 245 -21.48 3.66 4.82
CA ASP A 245 -22.79 3.04 5.04
C ASP A 245 -22.79 2.07 6.24
N ILE A 246 -21.94 2.30 7.24
CA ILE A 246 -21.74 1.39 8.38
C ILE A 246 -22.94 1.45 9.33
N ASP A 247 -23.50 0.29 9.66
CA ASP A 247 -24.59 0.12 10.63
C ASP A 247 -24.25 -0.83 11.79
N ASP A 248 -23.14 -1.56 11.70
CA ASP A 248 -22.62 -2.47 12.71
C ASP A 248 -21.11 -2.30 12.90
N LEU A 249 -20.68 -2.35 14.16
CA LEU A 249 -19.27 -2.15 14.54
C LEU A 249 -18.50 -3.47 14.74
N SER A 250 -19.08 -4.62 14.39
CA SER A 250 -18.38 -5.90 14.51
C SER A 250 -17.10 -5.91 13.67
N GLY A 251 -15.97 -6.25 14.29
CA GLY A 251 -14.64 -6.23 13.67
C GLY A 251 -13.66 -5.26 14.34
N ILE A 252 -14.12 -4.32 15.17
CA ILE A 252 -13.23 -3.37 15.86
C ILE A 252 -12.80 -3.84 17.25
N GLU A 253 -13.36 -4.93 17.79
CA GLU A 253 -13.25 -5.30 19.21
C GLU A 253 -11.81 -5.59 19.65
N SER A 254 -10.95 -6.01 18.72
CA SER A 254 -9.53 -6.29 18.93
C SER A 254 -8.61 -5.08 18.73
N LEU A 255 -9.13 -3.93 18.30
CA LEU A 255 -8.37 -2.71 18.03
C LEU A 255 -8.05 -1.97 19.33
N HIS A 256 -7.35 -2.65 20.24
CA HIS A 256 -7.12 -2.17 21.60
C HIS A 256 -6.23 -0.92 21.69
N ARG A 257 -5.53 -0.56 20.61
CA ARG A 257 -4.71 0.65 20.50
C ARG A 257 -5.43 1.82 19.84
N LEU A 258 -6.66 1.63 19.38
CA LEU A 258 -7.42 2.67 18.69
C LEU A 258 -7.76 3.80 19.66
N ARG A 259 -7.24 4.99 19.38
CA ARG A 259 -7.40 6.21 20.17
C ARG A 259 -8.39 7.18 19.54
N LEU A 260 -8.41 7.25 18.21
CA LEU A 260 -9.26 8.14 17.45
C LEU A 260 -10.10 7.32 16.46
N LEU A 261 -11.40 7.55 16.48
CA LEU A 261 -12.34 6.93 15.53
C LEU A 261 -13.30 7.98 14.97
N ASP A 262 -13.26 8.20 13.67
CA ASP A 262 -14.24 9.02 12.97
C ASP A 262 -15.29 8.15 12.27
N LEU A 263 -16.55 8.27 12.70
CA LEU A 263 -17.71 7.56 12.15
C LEU A 263 -18.78 8.54 11.69
N GLU A 264 -18.43 9.80 11.44
CA GLU A 264 -19.39 10.82 10.98
C GLU A 264 -20.17 10.37 9.74
N ASN A 265 -21.45 10.74 9.66
CA ASN A 265 -22.34 10.47 8.52
C ASN A 265 -22.35 8.98 8.11
N ASN A 266 -22.59 8.10 9.08
CA ASN A 266 -22.86 6.68 8.88
C ASN A 266 -24.32 6.34 9.28
N ARG A 267 -24.65 5.06 9.48
CA ARG A 267 -26.01 4.57 9.76
C ARG A 267 -26.12 3.89 11.12
N LEU A 268 -25.25 4.24 12.06
CA LEU A 268 -25.18 3.59 13.36
C LEU A 268 -26.38 3.96 14.24
N GLU A 269 -26.91 2.94 14.92
CA GLU A 269 -27.89 3.07 16.02
C GLU A 269 -27.33 2.53 17.35
N ASP A 270 -26.45 1.53 17.26
CA ASP A 270 -25.75 0.93 18.39
C ASP A 270 -24.24 1.24 18.32
N ILE A 271 -23.66 1.52 19.48
CA ILE A 271 -22.24 1.82 19.68
C ILE A 271 -21.69 1.11 20.92
N GLU A 272 -22.39 0.11 21.46
CA GLU A 272 -21.89 -0.68 22.59
C GLU A 272 -20.47 -1.22 22.40
N PRO A 273 -20.06 -1.71 21.21
CA PRO A 273 -18.68 -2.15 20.99
C PRO A 273 -17.60 -1.10 21.29
N LEU A 274 -17.92 0.19 21.17
CA LEU A 274 -16.97 1.27 21.49
C LEU A 274 -16.61 1.32 22.98
N LEU A 275 -17.48 0.83 23.85
CA LEU A 275 -17.27 0.83 25.31
C LEU A 275 -16.16 -0.13 25.73
N ASP A 276 -15.88 -1.15 24.92
CA ASP A 276 -14.88 -2.17 25.18
C ASP A 276 -13.49 -1.81 24.62
N LEU A 277 -13.36 -0.69 23.89
CA LEU A 277 -12.07 -0.19 23.38
C LEU A 277 -11.30 0.60 24.45
N PRO A 278 -10.25 0.04 25.07
CA PRO A 278 -9.65 0.59 26.29
C PRO A 278 -8.85 1.88 26.05
N ALA A 279 -8.32 2.08 24.84
CA ALA A 279 -7.49 3.23 24.49
C ALA A 279 -8.25 4.35 23.77
N LEU A 280 -9.55 4.19 23.48
CA LEU A 280 -10.30 5.15 22.69
C LEU A 280 -10.54 6.44 23.50
N GLU A 281 -9.99 7.54 22.99
CA GLU A 281 -9.96 8.89 23.59
C GLU A 281 -10.94 9.84 22.90
N PHE A 282 -11.10 9.70 21.59
CA PHE A 282 -11.95 10.56 20.77
C PHE A 282 -12.80 9.75 19.80
N VAL A 283 -14.09 10.10 19.70
CA VAL A 283 -14.97 9.58 18.66
C VAL A 283 -15.86 10.66 18.07
N ASN A 284 -15.95 10.69 16.74
CA ASN A 284 -16.91 11.51 16.02
C ASN A 284 -18.10 10.64 15.56
N LEU A 285 -19.31 11.00 16.04
CA LEU A 285 -20.56 10.29 15.76
C LEU A 285 -21.61 11.21 15.12
N LEU A 286 -21.21 12.38 14.60
CA LEU A 286 -22.11 13.29 13.90
C LEU A 286 -22.86 12.57 12.77
N GLY A 287 -24.12 12.92 12.53
CA GLY A 287 -24.90 12.35 11.43
C GLY A 287 -25.34 10.89 11.62
N ASN A 288 -25.18 10.31 12.82
CA ASN A 288 -25.70 8.97 13.16
C ASN A 288 -26.97 9.05 14.03
N ARG A 289 -27.62 7.91 14.30
CA ARG A 289 -28.90 7.82 15.04
C ARG A 289 -28.74 7.20 16.43
N ILE A 290 -27.76 7.68 17.18
CA ILE A 290 -27.37 7.09 18.46
C ILE A 290 -28.26 7.56 19.61
N ALA A 291 -28.66 6.61 20.47
CA ALA A 291 -29.39 6.93 21.70
C ALA A 291 -28.53 7.77 22.68
N PRO A 292 -29.05 8.86 23.27
CA PRO A 292 -28.31 9.70 24.23
C PRO A 292 -27.71 8.96 25.42
N SER A 293 -28.34 7.86 25.86
CA SER A 293 -27.83 7.02 26.95
C SER A 293 -26.50 6.35 26.62
N LEU A 294 -26.29 5.92 25.37
CA LEU A 294 -25.03 5.31 24.94
C LEU A 294 -23.91 6.36 24.85
N ILE A 295 -24.23 7.55 24.34
CA ILE A 295 -23.31 8.70 24.32
C ILE A 295 -22.86 9.05 25.74
N GLY A 296 -23.80 9.04 26.71
CA GLY A 296 -23.50 9.27 28.12
C GLY A 296 -22.46 8.28 28.68
N ARG A 297 -22.62 6.99 28.39
CA ARG A 297 -21.69 5.93 28.85
C ARG A 297 -20.26 6.14 28.32
N LEU A 298 -20.11 6.56 27.06
CA LEU A 298 -18.77 6.87 26.50
C LEU A 298 -18.14 8.09 27.19
N ARG A 299 -18.93 9.15 27.40
CA ARG A 299 -18.45 10.37 28.10
C ARG A 299 -18.06 10.08 29.56
N GLU A 300 -18.80 9.22 30.25
CA GLU A 300 -18.47 8.77 31.61
C GLU A 300 -17.13 8.03 31.68
N ARG A 301 -16.74 7.34 30.60
CA ARG A 301 -15.41 6.72 30.46
C ARG A 301 -14.30 7.74 30.17
N GLY A 302 -14.63 9.00 29.96
CA GLY A 302 -13.68 10.07 29.62
C GLY A 302 -13.41 10.22 28.12
N VAL A 303 -14.21 9.59 27.26
CA VAL A 303 -14.10 9.74 25.80
C VAL A 303 -14.68 11.09 25.38
N ILE A 304 -13.95 11.81 24.52
CA ILE A 304 -14.46 13.01 23.85
C ILE A 304 -15.37 12.56 22.71
N VAL A 305 -16.65 12.93 22.78
CA VAL A 305 -17.66 12.50 21.80
C VAL A 305 -18.26 13.70 21.07
N LEU A 306 -18.05 13.79 19.75
CA LEU A 306 -18.77 14.71 18.88
C LEU A 306 -20.08 14.09 18.40
N THR A 307 -21.18 14.84 18.53
CA THR A 307 -22.54 14.41 18.20
C THR A 307 -23.37 15.63 17.84
N ASP A 308 -24.47 15.48 17.11
CA ASP A 308 -25.37 16.58 16.73
C ASP A 308 -25.99 17.33 17.93
N ALA A 309 -25.89 16.73 19.12
CA ALA A 309 -26.40 17.29 20.38
C ALA A 309 -25.64 18.52 20.91
N LEU A 310 -24.64 19.08 20.21
CA LEU A 310 -24.07 20.40 20.53
C LEU A 310 -25.05 21.57 20.30
N LEU A 311 -26.31 21.31 19.90
CA LEU A 311 -27.36 22.32 19.72
C LEU A 311 -28.43 22.39 20.82
N LEU A 312 -28.26 21.72 21.97
CA LEU A 312 -29.19 21.89 23.10
C LEU A 312 -28.44 22.16 24.41
N GLY A 313 -28.22 23.46 24.64
CA GLY A 313 -28.45 24.21 25.90
C GLY A 313 -28.05 23.58 27.22
#